data_AF-A0A8H6NIY0-F1
#
_entry.id   AF-A0A8H6NIY0-F1
#
_cell.length_a   1.000
_cell.length_b   1.000
_cell.length_c   1.000
_cell.angle_alpha   90.00
_cell.angle_beta   90.00
_cell.angle_gamma   90.00
#
_symmetry.space_group_name_H-M   'P 1'
#
loop_
_entity.id
_entity.type
_entity.pdbx_description
1 polymer ?
#
loop_
_entity_poly.entity_id
_entity_poly.type
_entity_poly.pdbx_seq_one_letter_code
_entity_poly.pdbx_strand_id
1 'polypeptide(L)'
;MAAAVESAPYTGPSPRHMIDTHTLAQEIINRNNDPCPILDEDELKLLSEFVANPSRASSILEARGQAADPAKSGSLVAYVISLHDADKPALTESEIAVLKGWFENGQK
;
A
#
# COMPACT_ATOMS: atom_id res chain seq x y z
N MET A 1 33.36 -11.90 -1.55
CA MET A 1 32.93 -10.50 -1.43
C MET A 1 31.44 -10.47 -1.73
N ALA A 2 30.59 -10.40 -0.71
CA ALA A 2 29.15 -10.21 -0.89
C ALA A 2 28.91 -8.70 -0.88
N ALA A 3 28.47 -8.15 -2.01
CA ALA A 3 28.02 -6.77 -2.06
C ALA A 3 26.76 -6.69 -1.17
N ALA A 4 26.90 -6.03 -0.02
CA ALA A 4 25.76 -5.53 0.71
C ALA A 4 25.03 -4.58 -0.25
N VAL A 5 23.87 -5.02 -0.75
CA VAL A 5 22.95 -4.10 -1.42
C VAL A 5 22.47 -3.16 -0.32
N GLU A 6 23.17 -2.03 -0.17
CA GLU A 6 22.68 -0.89 0.60
C GLU A 6 21.30 -0.56 0.05
N SER A 7 20.26 -0.91 0.81
CA SER A 7 18.88 -0.57 0.51
C SER A 7 18.80 0.95 0.41
N ALA A 8 18.85 1.48 -0.82
CA ALA A 8 18.77 2.91 -1.06
C ALA A 8 17.47 3.42 -0.39
N PRO A 9 17.55 4.39 0.53
CA PRO A 9 16.35 4.93 1.16
C PRO A 9 15.42 5.42 0.05
N TYR A 10 14.14 5.10 0.17
CA TYR A 10 13.12 5.52 -0.77
C TYR A 10 13.24 7.03 -1.09
N THR A 11 13.58 7.35 -2.34
CA THR A 11 13.77 8.73 -2.84
C THR A 11 12.55 9.28 -3.59
N GLY A 12 11.43 8.55 -3.58
CA GLY A 12 10.19 8.95 -4.26
C GLY A 12 9.38 10.02 -3.49
N PRO A 13 8.34 10.60 -4.12
CA PRO A 13 7.42 11.51 -3.44
C PRO A 13 6.81 10.83 -2.21
N SER A 14 6.62 11.57 -1.13
CA SER A 14 6.06 10.97 0.10
C SER A 14 4.75 10.24 -0.21
N PRO A 15 4.46 9.11 0.43
CA PRO A 15 3.24 8.35 0.12
C PRO A 15 1.95 9.16 0.24
N ARG A 16 1.92 10.16 1.13
CA ARG A 16 0.85 11.15 1.24
C ARG A 16 0.62 11.95 -0.04
N HIS A 17 1.71 12.32 -0.71
CA HIS A 17 1.68 12.98 -2.01
C HIS A 17 1.18 12.02 -3.09
N MET A 18 1.61 10.74 -3.07
CA MET A 18 1.14 9.74 -4.02
C MET A 18 -0.36 9.41 -3.89
N ILE A 19 -0.88 9.46 -2.65
CA ILE A 19 -2.31 9.35 -2.36
C ILE A 19 -3.05 10.56 -2.92
N ASP A 20 -2.53 11.77 -2.69
CA ASP A 20 -3.12 13.01 -3.20
C ASP A 20 -3.12 13.08 -4.73
N THR A 21 -2.07 12.54 -5.37
CA THR A 21 -1.94 12.48 -6.83
C THR A 21 -2.56 11.24 -7.47
N HIS A 22 -3.11 10.30 -6.69
CA HIS A 22 -3.64 9.02 -7.17
C HIS A 22 -2.64 8.22 -8.05
N THR A 23 -1.36 8.28 -7.68
CA THR A 23 -0.28 7.55 -8.37
C THR A 23 0.27 6.40 -7.52
N LEU A 24 -0.26 6.20 -6.31
CA LEU A 24 0.26 5.21 -5.36
C LEU A 24 0.21 3.79 -5.95
N ALA A 25 -0.93 3.40 -6.54
CA ALA A 25 -1.08 2.07 -7.14
C ALA A 25 -0.05 1.79 -8.24
N GLN A 26 0.16 2.75 -9.14
CA GLN A 26 1.14 2.62 -10.23
C GLN A 26 2.57 2.55 -9.70
N GLU A 27 2.90 3.36 -8.70
CA GLU A 27 4.23 3.36 -8.09
C GLU A 27 4.53 2.06 -7.34
N ILE A 28 3.54 1.45 -6.68
CA ILE A 28 3.68 0.11 -6.08
C ILE A 28 3.99 -0.93 -7.15
N ILE A 29 3.26 -0.92 -8.27
CA ILE A 29 3.46 -1.86 -9.38
C ILE A 29 4.84 -1.66 -10.02
N ASN A 30 5.19 -0.41 -10.35
CA ASN A 30 6.45 -0.06 -10.99
C ASN A 30 7.65 -0.43 -10.11
N ARG A 31 7.59 -0.15 -8.81
CA ARG A 31 8.70 -0.37 -7.87
C ARG A 31 8.71 -1.73 -7.20
N ASN A 32 7.74 -2.60 -7.46
CA ASN A 32 7.77 -3.97 -6.91
C ASN A 32 8.99 -4.77 -7.39
N ASN A 33 9.54 -4.44 -8.56
CA ASN A 33 10.77 -5.04 -9.10
C ASN A 33 12.04 -4.22 -8.78
N ASP A 34 11.91 -3.07 -8.12
CA ASP A 34 13.05 -2.25 -7.72
C ASP A 34 13.72 -2.85 -6.46
N PRO A 35 15.03 -2.62 -6.27
CA PRO A 35 15.75 -3.08 -5.07
C PRO A 35 15.25 -2.43 -3.77
N CYS A 36 14.40 -1.41 -3.85
CA CYS A 36 13.79 -0.72 -2.71
C CYS A 36 12.29 -0.50 -2.97
N PRO A 37 11.45 -1.52 -2.71
CA PRO A 37 10.01 -1.41 -2.86
C PRO A 37 9.44 -0.34 -1.90
N ILE A 38 8.32 0.27 -2.30
CA ILE A 38 7.63 1.29 -1.48
C ILE A 38 6.99 0.68 -0.24
N LEU A 39 6.54 -0.56 -0.40
CA LEU A 39 5.86 -1.35 0.62
C LEU A 39 6.73 -2.56 0.95
N ASP A 40 6.85 -2.84 2.24
CA ASP A 40 7.46 -4.07 2.72
C ASP A 40 6.56 -5.29 2.39
N GLU A 41 7.10 -6.51 2.46
CA GLU A 41 6.32 -7.74 2.21
C GLU A 41 5.08 -7.86 3.11
N ASP A 42 5.18 -7.40 4.36
CA ASP A 42 4.07 -7.35 5.31
C ASP A 42 2.98 -6.37 4.90
N GLU A 43 3.37 -5.22 4.38
CA GLU A 43 2.48 -4.18 3.89
C GLU A 43 1.83 -4.60 2.56
N LEU A 44 2.56 -5.25 1.67
CA LEU A 44 2.03 -5.83 0.43
C LEU A 44 0.97 -6.89 0.71
N LYS A 45 1.18 -7.76 1.71
CA LYS A 45 0.15 -8.72 2.15
C LYS A 45 -1.10 -8.01 2.66
N LEU A 46 -0.93 -6.97 3.48
CA LEU A 46 -2.03 -6.17 4.01
C LEU A 46 -2.83 -5.52 2.87
N LEU A 47 -2.11 -4.94 1.90
CA LEU A 47 -2.72 -4.33 0.74
C LEU A 47 -3.47 -5.39 -0.05
N SER A 48 -2.86 -6.54 -0.37
CA SER A 48 -3.48 -7.66 -1.08
C SER A 48 -4.81 -8.10 -0.44
N GLU A 49 -4.82 -8.31 0.89
CA GLU A 49 -6.05 -8.65 1.63
C GLU A 49 -7.12 -7.56 1.52
N PHE A 50 -6.70 -6.30 1.57
CA PHE A 50 -7.59 -5.16 1.40
C PHE A 50 -8.13 -5.04 -0.04
N VAL A 51 -7.31 -5.19 -1.08
CA VAL A 51 -7.80 -5.13 -2.47
C VAL A 51 -8.71 -6.31 -2.81
N ALA A 52 -8.48 -7.47 -2.19
CA ALA A 52 -9.36 -8.63 -2.30
C ALA A 52 -10.72 -8.37 -1.64
N ASN A 53 -10.73 -7.72 -0.47
CA ASN A 53 -11.94 -7.41 0.30
C ASN A 53 -11.88 -6.01 0.93
N PRO A 54 -12.15 -4.94 0.15
CA PRO A 54 -12.03 -3.56 0.66
C PRO A 54 -13.03 -3.27 1.77
N SER A 55 -14.20 -3.92 1.76
CA SER A 55 -15.20 -3.85 2.84
C SER A 55 -14.73 -4.43 4.17
N ARG A 56 -13.62 -5.19 4.21
CA ARG A 56 -13.02 -5.71 5.45
C ARG A 56 -11.83 -4.87 5.93
N ALA A 57 -11.62 -3.69 5.35
CA ALA A 57 -10.64 -2.68 5.75
C ALA A 57 -10.41 -2.62 7.27
N SER A 58 -11.46 -2.28 8.01
CA SER A 58 -11.40 -2.13 9.47
C SER A 58 -10.99 -3.43 10.16
N SER A 59 -11.51 -4.57 9.73
CA SER A 59 -11.13 -5.88 10.29
C SER A 59 -9.68 -6.26 10.02
N ILE A 60 -9.12 -5.89 8.86
CA ILE A 60 -7.71 -6.11 8.52
C ILE A 60 -6.80 -5.29 9.45
N LEU A 61 -7.18 -4.04 9.71
CA LEU A 61 -6.46 -3.18 10.66
C LEU A 61 -6.54 -3.71 12.08
N GLU A 62 -7.74 -4.11 12.53
CA GLU A 62 -7.94 -4.69 13.86
C GLU A 62 -7.15 -6.00 14.03
N ALA A 63 -7.10 -6.86 13.00
CA ALA A 63 -6.34 -8.11 13.03
C ALA A 63 -4.82 -7.89 13.22
N ARG A 64 -4.31 -6.74 12.75
CA ARG A 64 -2.90 -6.33 12.94
C ARG A 64 -2.68 -5.47 14.17
N GLY A 65 -3.73 -5.18 14.96
CA GLY A 65 -3.66 -4.27 16.10
C GLY A 65 -3.39 -2.82 15.70
N GLN A 66 -3.67 -2.46 14.45
CA GLN A 66 -3.54 -1.09 13.95
C GLN A 66 -4.83 -0.33 14.18
N ALA A 67 -4.69 0.95 14.54
CA ALA A 67 -5.83 1.83 14.64
C ALA A 67 -6.40 2.09 13.25
N ALA A 68 -7.74 2.00 13.14
CA ALA A 68 -8.51 2.54 12.02
C ALA A 68 -8.46 4.07 11.95
N ASP A 69 -7.79 4.71 12.91
CA ASP A 69 -7.56 6.14 12.90
C ASP A 69 -6.31 6.47 12.05
N PRO A 70 -6.48 7.19 10.93
CA PRO A 70 -5.38 7.51 10.03
C PRO A 70 -4.30 8.41 10.68
N ALA A 71 -4.60 9.13 11.76
CA ALA A 71 -3.58 9.93 12.46
C ALA A 71 -2.72 9.08 13.42
N LYS A 72 -3.15 7.85 13.73
CA LYS A 72 -2.44 6.89 14.60
C LYS A 72 -1.89 5.68 13.85
N SER A 73 -2.18 5.55 12.56
CA SER A 73 -1.62 4.50 11.71
C SER A 73 -0.11 4.69 11.56
N GLY A 74 0.68 3.77 12.12
CA GLY A 74 2.15 3.78 11.99
C GLY A 74 2.68 3.24 10.65
N SER A 75 1.80 2.87 9.73
CA SER A 75 2.12 2.23 8.45
C SER A 75 1.30 2.85 7.33
N LEU A 76 1.87 2.88 6.13
CA LEU A 76 1.25 3.52 4.98
C LEU A 76 -0.02 2.80 4.56
N VAL A 77 0.02 1.47 4.47
CA VAL A 77 -1.15 0.70 4.06
C VAL A 77 -2.25 0.84 5.11
N ALA A 78 -1.88 0.91 6.38
CA ALA A 78 -2.82 1.16 7.45
C ALA A 78 -3.55 2.50 7.28
N TYR A 79 -2.81 3.53 6.88
CA TYR A 79 -3.36 4.85 6.55
C TYR A 79 -4.31 4.79 5.34
N VAL A 80 -3.90 4.09 4.27
CA VAL A 80 -4.69 3.92 3.05
C VAL A 80 -6.01 3.21 3.34
N ILE A 81 -5.97 2.12 4.11
CA ILE A 81 -7.15 1.35 4.51
C ILE A 81 -8.05 2.18 5.41
N SER A 82 -7.48 2.94 6.36
CA SER A 82 -8.24 3.83 7.24
C SER A 82 -8.95 4.95 6.48
N LEU A 83 -8.36 5.41 5.37
CA LEU A 83 -8.97 6.42 4.51
C LEU A 83 -9.95 5.83 3.48
N HIS A 84 -10.05 4.52 3.32
CA HIS A 84 -10.97 3.92 2.33
C HIS A 84 -12.43 4.31 2.58
N ASP A 85 -12.84 4.39 3.84
CA ASP A 85 -14.19 4.80 4.26
C ASP A 85 -14.34 6.33 4.39
N ALA A 86 -13.26 7.08 4.17
CA ALA A 86 -13.27 8.53 4.25
C ALA A 86 -13.82 9.16 2.94
N ASP A 87 -14.34 10.38 3.05
CA ASP A 87 -14.86 11.19 1.93
C ASP A 87 -13.83 11.38 0.79
N LYS A 88 -12.54 11.29 1.13
CA LYS A 88 -11.42 11.25 0.19
C LYS A 88 -10.66 9.92 0.35
N PRO A 89 -11.01 8.88 -0.43
CA PRO A 89 -10.35 7.60 -0.34
C PRO A 89 -8.91 7.70 -0.85
N ALA A 90 -8.00 6.99 -0.16
CA ALA A 90 -6.59 7.03 -0.50
C ALA A 90 -6.25 6.27 -1.80
N LEU A 91 -7.08 5.27 -2.13
CA LEU A 91 -7.07 4.58 -3.41
C LEU A 91 -8.47 4.67 -3.99
N THR A 92 -8.56 5.07 -5.26
CA THR A 92 -9.82 5.01 -6.00
C THR A 92 -10.21 3.58 -6.33
N GLU A 93 -11.49 3.34 -6.63
CA GLU A 93 -11.96 2.02 -7.07
C GLU A 93 -11.20 1.51 -8.31
N SER A 94 -10.77 2.41 -9.20
CA SER A 94 -9.95 2.07 -10.36
C SER A 94 -8.54 1.60 -9.95
N GLU A 95 -7.90 2.28 -9.00
CA GLU A 95 -6.60 1.87 -8.46
C GLU A 95 -6.69 0.52 -7.74
N ILE A 96 -7.75 0.31 -6.95
CA ILE A 96 -8.06 -0.96 -6.30
C ILE A 96 -8.24 -2.06 -7.36
N ALA A 97 -9.00 -1.81 -8.43
CA ALA A 97 -9.18 -2.80 -9.50
C ALA A 97 -7.86 -3.16 -10.20
N VAL A 98 -7.00 -2.17 -10.47
CA VAL A 98 -5.67 -2.37 -11.07
C VAL A 98 -4.76 -3.16 -10.13
N LEU A 99 -4.68 -2.77 -8.86
CA LEU A 99 -3.90 -3.47 -7.84
C LEU A 99 -4.38 -4.90 -7.66
N LYS A 100 -5.70 -5.11 -7.61
CA LYS A 100 -6.30 -6.44 -7.50
C LYS A 100 -5.89 -7.32 -8.68
N GLY A 101 -6.05 -6.82 -9.91
CA GLY A 101 -5.62 -7.54 -11.10
C GLY A 101 -4.12 -7.84 -11.10
N TRP A 102 -3.30 -6.92 -10.61
CA TRP A 102 -1.86 -7.12 -10.47
C TRP A 102 -1.51 -8.20 -9.41
N PHE A 103 -2.16 -8.19 -8.25
CA PHE A 103 -2.00 -9.23 -7.23
C PHE A 103 -2.47 -10.60 -7.74
N GLU A 104 -3.60 -10.66 -8.46
CA GLU A 104 -4.12 -11.90 -9.06
C GLU A 104 -3.19 -12.45 -10.16
N ASN A 105 -2.45 -11.59 -10.87
CA ASN A 105 -1.43 -11.99 -11.83
C ASN A 105 -0.08 -12.37 -11.19
N GLY A 106 0.01 -12.38 -9.86
CA GLY A 106 1.22 -12.80 -9.12
C GLY A 106 2.30 -11.73 -9.07
N GLN A 107 1.92 -10.45 -9.00
CA GLN A 107 2.82 -9.30 -8.87
C GLN A 107 3.82 -9.14 -10.05
N LYS A 108 3.39 -9.55 -11.24
CA LYS A 108 4.17 -9.51 -12.49
C LYS A 108 3.71 -8.43 -13.45
#